data_AF-A0A959UKN0-F1
#
_entry.id   AF-A0A959UKN0-F1
#
_cell.length_a   1.000
_cell.length_b   1.000
_cell.length_c   1.000
_cell.angle_alpha   90.00
_cell.angle_beta   90.00
_cell.angle_gamma   90.00
#
_symmetry.space_group_name_H-M   'P 1'
#
loop_
_entity.id
_entity.type
_entity.pdbx_description
1 polymer ?
#
loop_
_entity_poly.entity_id
_entity_poly.type
_entity_poly.pdbx_seq_one_letter_code
_entity_poly.pdbx_strand_id
1 'polypeptide(L)'
;MKTIHYLFRLILLIALVQSSFAQSGRRMVAEWEPVWGTLIRWPLGIPEDLVVELATDDSLYVLVESNYQRDQALATFGAWGVNLSNCRFLYAPTYSHWTRDWGPHYVFNEMGIASIADPVFDGYPWVPGCNQKDNQLHENKYRTGKFGYEEDDAVNPILADSFNCPVISLPIYLTGGNIMVDGHGTAVSTHQMLDENIPLANEDTFREMAEDSLGIDNYIIVDNPEEYGIQHIDCYAKFLDEETIMVKQVDDWHPEYACCEDLANKLSTES
;
A
#
# COMPACT_ATOMS: atom_id res chain seq x y z
N MET A 1 2.99 78.95 17.48
CA MET A 1 2.12 77.78 17.23
C MET A 1 3.01 76.60 16.86
N LYS A 2 3.06 75.56 17.70
CA LYS A 2 3.94 74.39 17.52
C LYS A 2 3.25 73.36 16.61
N THR A 3 3.92 72.96 15.53
CA THR A 3 3.45 71.95 14.58
C THR A 3 3.83 70.56 15.10
N ILE A 4 2.84 69.75 15.46
CA ILE A 4 3.03 68.36 15.91
C ILE A 4 3.15 67.47 14.67
N HIS A 5 4.32 66.86 14.46
CA HIS A 5 4.52 65.80 13.47
C HIS A 5 4.15 64.46 14.11
N TYR A 6 3.06 63.85 13.66
CA TYR A 6 2.73 62.46 14.00
C TYR A 6 3.60 61.51 13.18
N LEU A 7 4.55 60.86 13.84
CA LEU A 7 5.31 59.75 13.27
C LEU A 7 4.43 58.48 13.37
N PHE A 8 3.81 58.08 12.27
CA PHE A 8 3.18 56.75 12.18
C PHE A 8 4.29 55.71 12.05
N ARG A 9 4.60 54.98 13.13
CA ARG A 9 5.42 53.78 13.07
C ARG A 9 4.53 52.62 12.61
N LEU A 10 4.70 52.21 11.37
CA LEU A 10 4.15 50.96 10.84
C LEU A 10 4.93 49.81 11.48
N ILE A 11 4.33 49.13 12.46
CA ILE A 11 4.87 47.89 13.02
C ILE A 11 4.43 46.78 12.08
N LEU A 12 5.34 46.32 11.23
CA LEU A 12 5.16 45.13 10.41
C LEU A 12 5.31 43.90 11.32
N LEU A 13 4.19 43.35 11.80
CA LEU A 13 4.18 42.02 12.43
C LEU A 13 4.38 40.98 11.33
N ILE A 14 5.61 40.51 11.17
CA ILE A 14 5.90 39.30 10.41
C ILE A 14 5.47 38.14 11.32
N ALA A 15 4.31 37.55 11.04
CA ALA A 15 3.96 36.25 11.60
C ALA A 15 4.94 35.24 10.98
N LEU A 16 5.93 34.82 11.77
CA LEU A 16 6.68 33.60 11.51
C LEU A 16 5.67 32.46 11.59
N VAL A 17 5.20 31.99 10.44
CA VAL A 17 4.61 30.66 10.34
C VAL A 17 5.78 29.70 10.58
N GLN A 18 5.96 29.29 11.84
CA GLN A 18 6.68 28.07 12.10
C GLN A 18 5.79 26.95 11.56
N SER A 19 6.17 26.38 10.43
CA SER A 19 5.73 25.03 10.09
C SER A 19 6.34 24.12 11.16
N SER A 20 5.64 23.95 12.27
CA SER A 20 5.81 22.72 13.03
C SER A 20 5.37 21.63 12.06
N PHE A 21 6.30 20.83 11.56
CA PHE A 21 5.98 19.48 11.13
C PHE A 21 5.45 18.78 12.38
N ALA A 22 4.17 18.96 12.65
CA ALA A 22 3.47 18.02 13.50
C ALA A 22 3.47 16.76 12.66
N GLN A 23 4.18 15.73 13.11
CA GLN A 23 3.98 14.37 12.64
C GLN A 23 2.47 14.21 12.47
N SER A 24 2.01 13.72 11.32
CA SER A 24 0.63 13.86 10.84
C SER A 24 -0.44 13.28 11.77
N GLY A 25 -0.03 12.72 12.92
CA GLY A 25 -0.86 12.02 13.88
C GLY A 25 -1.42 10.75 13.29
N ARG A 26 -1.02 10.41 12.06
CA ARG A 26 -1.46 9.27 11.29
C ARG A 26 -0.44 8.14 11.44
N ARG A 27 -0.93 6.93 11.29
CA ARG A 27 -0.12 5.71 11.41
C ARG A 27 -0.75 4.62 10.56
N MET A 28 -0.07 4.25 9.48
CA MET A 28 -0.41 3.07 8.70
C MET A 28 -0.15 1.82 9.54
N VAL A 29 -1.12 0.91 9.56
CA VAL A 29 -1.07 -0.28 10.42
C VAL A 29 -0.12 -1.34 9.85
N ALA A 30 0.65 -2.00 10.71
CA ALA A 30 1.50 -3.12 10.35
C ALA A 30 0.67 -4.42 10.18
N GLU A 31 1.17 -5.36 9.38
CA GLU A 31 0.41 -6.57 9.06
C GLU A 31 0.31 -7.57 10.23
N TRP A 32 1.23 -7.53 11.20
CA TRP A 32 1.20 -8.40 12.39
C TRP A 32 0.30 -7.87 13.51
N GLU A 33 -0.23 -6.66 13.37
CA GLU A 33 -1.18 -6.11 14.33
C GLU A 33 -2.52 -6.86 14.27
N PRO A 34 -3.34 -6.83 15.34
CA PRO A 34 -4.65 -7.47 15.34
C PRO A 34 -5.55 -6.98 14.20
N VAL A 35 -6.10 -7.92 13.43
CA VAL A 35 -6.99 -7.63 12.29
C VAL A 35 -8.44 -8.03 12.58
N TRP A 36 -9.39 -7.46 11.82
CA TRP A 36 -10.79 -7.92 11.83
C TRP A 36 -11.04 -9.16 10.98
N GLY A 37 -10.13 -9.46 10.05
CA GLY A 37 -10.28 -10.53 9.08
C GLY A 37 -9.49 -10.30 7.80
N THR A 38 -9.68 -11.20 6.83
CA THR A 38 -8.98 -11.19 5.55
C THR A 38 -9.93 -10.87 4.41
N LEU A 39 -9.50 -10.02 3.47
CA LEU A 39 -10.25 -9.68 2.26
C LEU A 39 -9.79 -10.53 1.08
N ILE A 40 -10.73 -11.30 0.50
CA ILE A 40 -10.55 -12.04 -0.75
C ILE A 40 -11.61 -11.60 -1.77
N ARG A 41 -11.36 -11.87 -3.05
CA ARG A 41 -12.31 -11.61 -4.14
C ARG A 41 -12.78 -12.92 -4.76
N TRP A 42 -14.08 -13.01 -5.04
CA TRP A 42 -14.67 -14.05 -5.86
C TRP A 42 -14.95 -13.51 -7.27
N PRO A 43 -14.62 -14.24 -8.37
CA PRO A 43 -13.96 -15.55 -8.40
C PRO A 43 -12.53 -15.55 -7.86
N LEU A 44 -12.14 -16.67 -7.25
CA LEU A 44 -10.89 -16.81 -6.50
C LEU A 44 -9.64 -16.82 -7.40
N GLY A 45 -8.55 -16.29 -6.86
CA GLY A 45 -7.17 -16.51 -7.31
C GLY A 45 -6.32 -17.35 -6.35
N ILE A 46 -6.96 -17.94 -5.32
CA ILE A 46 -6.32 -18.67 -4.23
C ILE A 46 -6.90 -20.09 -4.09
N PRO A 47 -6.13 -21.05 -3.53
CA PRO A 47 -6.58 -22.44 -3.42
C PRO A 47 -7.63 -22.64 -2.31
N GLU A 48 -8.35 -23.75 -2.40
CA GLU A 48 -9.43 -24.16 -1.48
C GLU A 48 -8.98 -24.22 -0.02
N ASP A 49 -7.84 -24.87 0.24
CA ASP A 49 -7.29 -25.05 1.58
C ASP A 49 -7.02 -23.70 2.26
N LEU A 50 -6.45 -22.74 1.53
CA LEU A 50 -6.24 -21.38 2.06
C LEU A 50 -7.57 -20.69 2.41
N VAL A 51 -8.63 -20.85 1.61
CA VAL A 51 -9.94 -20.27 1.93
C VAL A 51 -10.54 -20.89 3.20
N VAL A 52 -10.38 -22.20 3.38
CA VAL A 52 -10.82 -22.91 4.60
C VAL A 52 -10.05 -22.39 5.81
N GLU A 53 -8.72 -22.32 5.73
CA GLU A 53 -7.87 -21.86 6.82
C GLU A 53 -8.19 -20.40 7.21
N LEU A 54 -8.29 -19.49 6.24
CA LEU A 54 -8.60 -18.07 6.49
C LEU A 54 -9.96 -17.85 7.17
N ALA A 55 -10.92 -18.75 6.97
CA ALA A 55 -12.25 -18.67 7.59
C ALA A 55 -12.35 -19.39 8.94
N THR A 56 -11.28 -20.01 9.43
CA THR A 56 -11.33 -20.87 10.62
C THR A 56 -11.59 -20.06 11.89
N ASP A 57 -10.75 -19.06 12.16
CA ASP A 57 -10.77 -18.32 13.43
C ASP A 57 -11.28 -16.88 13.27
N ASP A 58 -11.04 -16.25 12.12
CA ASP A 58 -11.35 -14.83 11.87
C ASP A 58 -12.42 -14.64 10.79
N SER A 59 -12.86 -13.39 10.60
CA SER A 59 -13.82 -13.08 9.54
C SER A 59 -13.16 -13.18 8.17
N LEU A 60 -13.81 -13.87 7.24
CA LEU A 60 -13.43 -13.88 5.83
C LEU A 60 -14.34 -12.92 5.06
N TYR A 61 -13.81 -11.78 4.64
CA TYR A 61 -14.52 -10.83 3.79
C TYR A 61 -14.35 -11.23 2.32
N VAL A 62 -15.48 -11.37 1.62
CA VAL A 62 -15.53 -11.91 0.26
C VAL A 62 -16.18 -10.87 -0.64
N LEU A 63 -15.38 -10.25 -1.49
CA LEU A 63 -15.86 -9.34 -2.53
C LEU A 63 -16.55 -10.11 -3.65
N VAL A 64 -17.76 -9.68 -4.00
CA VAL A 64 -18.60 -10.21 -5.08
C VAL A 64 -19.26 -9.05 -5.82
N GLU A 65 -19.54 -9.21 -7.11
CA GLU A 65 -20.19 -8.15 -7.89
C GLU A 65 -21.72 -8.24 -7.83
N SER A 66 -22.27 -9.40 -7.45
CA SER A 66 -23.71 -9.64 -7.50
C SER A 66 -24.17 -10.75 -6.56
N ASN A 67 -25.49 -10.81 -6.32
CA ASN A 67 -26.11 -11.92 -5.59
C ASN A 67 -25.85 -13.28 -6.27
N TYR A 68 -25.72 -13.30 -7.60
CA TYR A 68 -25.39 -14.53 -8.33
C TYR A 68 -23.99 -15.03 -7.96
N GLN A 69 -22.99 -14.15 -7.98
CA GLN A 69 -21.62 -14.49 -7.55
C GLN A 69 -21.58 -14.89 -6.07
N ARG A 70 -22.32 -14.19 -5.18
CA ARG A 70 -22.46 -14.58 -3.78
C ARG A 70 -22.97 -16.02 -3.65
N ASP A 71 -24.03 -16.37 -4.37
CA ASP A 71 -24.64 -17.69 -4.28
C ASP A 71 -23.71 -18.79 -4.85
N GLN A 72 -22.90 -18.47 -5.87
CA GLN A 72 -21.85 -19.36 -6.36
C GLN A 72 -20.74 -19.58 -5.33
N ALA A 73 -20.27 -18.51 -4.69
CA ALA A 73 -19.27 -18.59 -3.62
C ALA A 73 -19.78 -19.42 -2.44
N LEU A 74 -21.02 -19.15 -1.98
CA LEU A 74 -21.66 -19.91 -0.89
C LEU A 74 -21.79 -21.39 -1.20
N ALA A 75 -22.21 -21.75 -2.42
CA ALA A 75 -22.31 -23.15 -2.84
C ALA A 75 -20.94 -23.85 -2.85
N THR A 76 -19.91 -23.15 -3.36
CA THR A 76 -18.53 -23.66 -3.41
C THR A 76 -17.95 -23.84 -2.01
N PHE A 77 -18.04 -22.80 -1.18
CA PHE A 77 -17.55 -22.79 0.20
C PHE A 77 -18.27 -23.83 1.07
N GLY A 78 -19.58 -24.00 0.88
CA GLY A 78 -20.34 -25.06 1.55
C GLY A 78 -19.91 -26.47 1.15
N ALA A 79 -19.47 -26.68 -0.09
CA ALA A 79 -18.93 -27.97 -0.54
C ALA A 79 -17.53 -28.26 0.04
N TRP A 80 -16.72 -27.23 0.25
CA TRP A 80 -15.38 -27.31 0.83
C TRP A 80 -15.37 -27.40 2.36
N GLY A 81 -16.50 -27.12 3.01
CA GLY A 81 -16.57 -27.10 4.47
C GLY A 81 -15.99 -25.83 5.10
N VAL A 82 -15.88 -24.75 4.33
CA VAL A 82 -15.53 -23.42 4.85
C VAL A 82 -16.54 -23.03 5.93
N ASN A 83 -16.05 -22.43 7.03
CA ASN A 83 -16.93 -21.97 8.10
C ASN A 83 -17.74 -20.73 7.67
N LEU A 84 -18.93 -20.97 7.11
CA LEU A 84 -19.79 -19.90 6.58
C LEU A 84 -20.25 -18.89 7.64
N SER A 85 -20.20 -19.21 8.94
CA SER A 85 -20.50 -18.21 9.98
C SER A 85 -19.47 -17.09 10.07
N ASN A 86 -18.26 -17.32 9.54
CA ASN A 86 -17.18 -16.36 9.49
C ASN A 86 -17.12 -15.60 8.16
N CYS A 87 -17.86 -16.04 7.13
CA CYS A 87 -17.91 -15.33 5.86
C CYS A 87 -18.77 -14.05 5.95
N ARG A 88 -18.28 -12.96 5.36
CA ARG A 88 -18.97 -11.67 5.19
C ARG A 88 -18.86 -11.26 3.73
N PHE A 89 -19.99 -11.01 3.06
CA PHE A 89 -19.98 -10.63 1.65
C PHE A 89 -20.07 -9.12 1.48
N LEU A 90 -19.14 -8.58 0.70
CA LEU A 90 -19.08 -7.16 0.32
C LEU A 90 -19.32 -7.04 -1.19
N TYR A 91 -19.99 -5.97 -1.62
CA TYR A 91 -20.38 -5.80 -3.02
C TYR A 91 -19.63 -4.64 -3.66
N ALA A 92 -18.77 -4.94 -4.62
CA ALA A 92 -18.08 -3.95 -5.45
C ALA A 92 -17.79 -4.53 -6.85
N PRO A 93 -17.87 -3.72 -7.92
CA PRO A 93 -17.23 -4.04 -9.19
C PRO A 93 -15.74 -4.32 -8.96
N THR A 94 -15.22 -5.38 -9.57
CA THR A 94 -13.81 -5.77 -9.46
C THR A 94 -13.41 -6.43 -10.76
N TYR A 95 -12.19 -6.15 -11.22
CA TYR A 95 -11.62 -6.79 -12.40
C TYR A 95 -10.76 -7.99 -12.00
N SER A 96 -9.80 -7.78 -11.09
CA SER A 96 -8.83 -8.79 -10.69
C SER A 96 -9.10 -9.35 -9.29
N HIS A 97 -8.33 -10.37 -8.88
CA HIS A 97 -8.43 -10.98 -7.55
C HIS A 97 -7.27 -10.58 -6.61
N TRP A 98 -6.38 -9.70 -7.06
CA TRP A 98 -5.20 -9.28 -6.31
C TRP A 98 -5.53 -8.23 -5.26
N THR A 99 -6.39 -8.58 -4.30
CA THR A 99 -6.82 -7.69 -3.20
C THR A 99 -5.65 -7.13 -2.40
N ARG A 100 -4.47 -7.74 -2.46
CA ARG A 100 -3.22 -7.19 -1.92
C ARG A 100 -2.83 -5.86 -2.54
N ASP A 101 -3.01 -5.70 -3.85
CA ASP A 101 -2.38 -4.63 -4.61
C ASP A 101 -3.22 -3.35 -4.66
N TRP A 102 -4.53 -3.50 -4.82
CA TRP A 102 -5.49 -2.39 -4.90
C TRP A 102 -6.40 -2.27 -3.68
N GLY A 103 -6.33 -3.24 -2.75
CA GLY A 103 -7.20 -3.27 -1.57
C GLY A 103 -6.88 -2.20 -0.53
N PRO A 104 -7.59 -2.25 0.62
CA PRO A 104 -7.61 -1.16 1.57
C PRO A 104 -6.32 -1.07 2.38
N HIS A 105 -5.72 0.12 2.40
CA HIS A 105 -4.64 0.48 3.30
C HIS A 105 -5.18 1.22 4.52
N TYR A 106 -5.13 0.58 5.70
CA TYR A 106 -5.67 1.16 6.93
C TYR A 106 -4.69 2.13 7.60
N VAL A 107 -5.19 3.30 7.95
CA VAL A 107 -4.45 4.37 8.64
C VAL A 107 -5.24 4.84 9.85
N PHE A 108 -4.61 4.85 11.02
CA PHE A 108 -5.19 5.36 12.26
C PHE A 108 -4.75 6.79 12.51
N ASN A 109 -5.63 7.63 13.04
CA ASN A 109 -5.25 8.94 13.60
C ASN A 109 -4.97 8.85 15.12
N GLU A 110 -4.54 9.96 15.73
CA GLU A 110 -4.26 10.07 17.17
C GLU A 110 -5.45 9.74 18.09
N MET A 111 -6.67 9.81 17.55
CA MET A 111 -7.90 9.46 18.27
C MET A 111 -8.25 7.97 18.16
N GLY A 112 -7.43 7.17 17.47
CA GLY A 112 -7.69 5.75 17.22
C GLY A 112 -8.78 5.49 16.18
N ILE A 113 -9.12 6.49 15.35
CA ILE A 113 -10.11 6.33 14.28
C ILE A 113 -9.38 5.79 13.04
N ALA A 114 -9.78 4.60 12.60
CA ALA A 114 -9.32 4.00 11.35
C ALA A 114 -9.91 4.73 10.14
N SER A 115 -9.12 4.88 9.09
CA SER A 115 -9.51 5.34 7.75
C SER A 115 -8.90 4.39 6.71
N ILE A 116 -9.48 4.35 5.50
CA ILE A 116 -8.91 3.63 4.36
C ILE A 116 -8.26 4.66 3.42
N ALA A 117 -6.99 4.48 3.11
CA ALA A 117 -6.32 5.23 2.06
C ALA A 117 -6.72 4.70 0.68
N ASP A 118 -6.94 5.63 -0.24
CA ASP A 118 -7.42 5.42 -1.60
C ASP A 118 -6.35 5.91 -2.58
N PRO A 119 -5.30 5.09 -2.82
CA PRO A 119 -4.27 5.39 -3.82
C PRO A 119 -4.77 5.18 -5.24
N VAL A 120 -4.01 5.71 -6.20
CA VAL A 120 -4.22 5.38 -7.61
C VAL A 120 -3.68 3.96 -7.88
N PHE A 121 -4.45 3.16 -8.60
CA PHE A 121 -4.06 1.84 -9.10
C PHE A 121 -4.30 1.76 -10.62
N ASP A 122 -3.27 1.34 -11.37
CA ASP A 122 -3.34 1.21 -12.84
C ASP A 122 -2.59 -0.04 -13.33
N GLY A 123 -2.72 -1.13 -12.56
CA GLY A 123 -2.23 -2.46 -12.93
C GLY A 123 -0.81 -2.77 -12.47
N TYR A 124 -0.22 -3.75 -13.15
CA TYR A 124 1.02 -4.41 -12.71
C TYR A 124 2.16 -4.10 -13.67
N PRO A 125 3.15 -3.29 -13.25
CA PRO A 125 4.35 -3.10 -14.05
C PRO A 125 5.13 -4.41 -14.13
N TRP A 126 5.87 -4.60 -15.23
CA TRP A 126 6.85 -5.67 -15.33
C TRP A 126 8.12 -5.12 -15.95
N VAL A 127 9.14 -4.92 -15.10
CA VAL A 127 10.34 -4.12 -15.42
C VAL A 127 11.62 -4.83 -14.97
N PRO A 128 12.80 -4.42 -15.48
CA PRO A 128 14.08 -4.96 -15.03
C PRO A 128 14.40 -4.56 -13.59
N GLY A 129 15.06 -5.45 -12.83
CA GLY A 129 15.56 -5.12 -11.49
C GLY A 129 17.04 -4.79 -11.46
N CYS A 130 17.69 -5.02 -10.31
CA CYS A 130 19.00 -4.49 -9.93
C CYS A 130 20.10 -4.58 -11.02
N ASN A 131 20.23 -5.72 -11.69
CA ASN A 131 21.32 -6.00 -12.62
C ASN A 131 21.10 -5.43 -14.03
N GLN A 132 19.94 -4.84 -14.30
CA GLN A 132 19.54 -4.43 -15.66
C GLN A 132 18.93 -3.01 -15.74
N LYS A 133 19.00 -2.21 -14.66
CA LYS A 133 18.43 -0.85 -14.61
C LYS A 133 18.98 0.13 -15.67
N ASP A 134 20.22 -0.05 -16.14
CA ASP A 134 20.85 0.87 -17.10
C ASP A 134 20.39 0.66 -18.57
N ASN A 135 19.51 -0.32 -18.81
CA ASN A 135 18.97 -0.60 -20.15
C ASN A 135 17.66 0.13 -20.43
N GLN A 136 17.73 1.48 -20.45
CA GLN A 136 16.66 2.40 -20.84
C GLN A 136 15.45 2.40 -19.90
N LEU A 137 14.90 3.60 -19.67
CA LEU A 137 13.51 3.78 -19.25
C LEU A 137 12.65 2.96 -20.22
N HIS A 138 12.33 1.73 -19.84
CA HIS A 138 11.33 0.98 -20.56
C HIS A 138 10.05 1.74 -20.26
N GLU A 139 9.62 2.55 -21.24
CA GLU A 139 8.25 3.02 -21.33
C GLU A 139 7.39 1.90 -20.78
N ASN A 140 6.65 2.15 -19.70
CA ASN A 140 5.79 1.20 -19.02
C ASN A 140 4.88 0.54 -20.07
N LYS A 141 5.40 -0.48 -20.76
CA LYS A 141 4.90 -0.92 -22.07
C LYS A 141 3.58 -1.67 -21.92
N TYR A 142 3.21 -1.92 -20.66
CA TYR A 142 2.01 -2.61 -20.22
C TYR A 142 0.96 -1.65 -19.62
N ARG A 143 1.26 -0.36 -19.45
CA ARG A 143 0.25 0.67 -19.06
C ARG A 143 -0.64 1.14 -20.21
N THR A 144 -0.43 0.66 -21.44
CA THR A 144 -1.15 1.17 -22.63
C THR A 144 -2.43 0.37 -22.94
N GLY A 145 -3.23 0.04 -21.93
CA GLY A 145 -4.54 -0.56 -22.14
C GLY A 145 -5.46 -0.36 -20.93
N LYS A 146 -6.71 0.04 -21.18
CA LYS A 146 -7.79 -0.05 -20.19
C LYS A 146 -8.12 -1.52 -19.98
N PHE A 147 -7.38 -2.16 -19.08
CA PHE A 147 -7.56 -3.58 -18.79
C PHE A 147 -8.68 -3.82 -17.78
N GLY A 148 -9.38 -2.80 -17.28
CA GLY A 148 -10.45 -2.95 -16.28
C GLY A 148 -10.00 -2.63 -14.86
N TYR A 149 -8.73 -2.25 -14.66
CA TYR A 149 -8.21 -1.82 -13.35
C TYR A 149 -8.94 -0.60 -12.78
N GLU A 150 -9.68 0.16 -13.60
CA GLU A 150 -10.55 1.23 -13.09
C GLU A 150 -11.64 0.72 -12.13
N GLU A 151 -12.04 -0.56 -12.24
CA GLU A 151 -12.95 -1.18 -11.28
C GLU A 151 -12.23 -1.52 -9.97
N ASP A 152 -11.00 -2.03 -10.04
CA ASP A 152 -10.16 -2.35 -8.88
C ASP A 152 -9.76 -1.08 -8.09
N ASP A 153 -9.37 -0.01 -8.80
CA ASP A 153 -9.04 1.33 -8.28
C ASP A 153 -10.23 1.96 -7.53
N ALA A 154 -11.47 1.69 -7.97
CA ALA A 154 -12.67 2.26 -7.39
C ALA A 154 -13.18 1.53 -6.12
N VAL A 155 -12.51 0.47 -5.66
CA VAL A 155 -13.02 -0.38 -4.56
C VAL A 155 -12.91 0.29 -3.19
N ASN A 156 -11.82 1.03 -2.92
CA ASN A 156 -11.52 1.51 -1.57
C ASN A 156 -12.59 2.44 -0.98
N PRO A 157 -13.20 3.39 -1.73
CA PRO A 157 -14.32 4.17 -1.22
C PRO A 157 -15.56 3.32 -0.87
N ILE A 158 -15.81 2.23 -1.59
CA ILE A 158 -16.92 1.30 -1.32
C ILE A 158 -16.65 0.51 -0.04
N LEU A 159 -15.41 0.06 0.15
CA LEU A 159 -14.99 -0.61 1.38
C LEU A 159 -15.09 0.34 2.58
N ALA A 160 -14.67 1.60 2.43
CA ALA A 160 -14.74 2.59 3.49
C ALA A 160 -16.17 2.84 3.97
N ASP A 161 -17.14 2.93 3.04
CA ASP A 161 -18.57 3.00 3.39
C ASP A 161 -19.04 1.72 4.12
N SER A 162 -18.65 0.55 3.61
CA SER A 162 -19.01 -0.76 4.20
C SER A 162 -18.48 -0.93 5.63
N PHE A 163 -17.29 -0.41 5.92
CA PHE A 163 -16.66 -0.45 7.25
C PHE A 163 -16.97 0.79 8.10
N ASN A 164 -17.75 1.74 7.59
CA ASN A 164 -18.10 2.99 8.25
C ASN A 164 -16.85 3.75 8.76
N CYS A 165 -15.84 3.87 7.89
CA CYS A 165 -14.62 4.62 8.15
C CYS A 165 -14.39 5.71 7.09
N PRO A 166 -13.67 6.80 7.41
CA PRO A 166 -13.32 7.82 6.43
C PRO A 166 -12.41 7.29 5.31
N VAL A 167 -12.42 7.97 4.17
CA VAL A 167 -11.47 7.79 3.08
C VAL A 167 -10.38 8.85 3.16
N ILE A 168 -9.12 8.44 2.99
CA ILE A 168 -7.98 9.34 2.75
C ILE A 168 -7.67 9.29 1.26
N SER A 169 -7.96 10.37 0.53
CA SER A 169 -7.59 10.47 -0.88
C SER A 169 -6.08 10.58 -1.01
N LEU A 170 -5.47 9.70 -1.80
CA LEU A 170 -4.02 9.62 -1.98
C LEU A 170 -3.70 9.68 -3.49
N PRO A 171 -3.46 10.88 -4.07
CA PRO A 171 -3.35 11.05 -5.53
C PRO A 171 -1.96 10.64 -6.08
N ILE A 172 -1.43 9.51 -5.59
CA ILE A 172 -0.19 8.86 -5.99
C ILE A 172 -0.44 7.36 -6.12
N TYR A 173 0.41 6.68 -6.89
CA TYR A 173 0.42 5.22 -6.90
C TYR A 173 0.93 4.69 -5.56
N LEU A 174 0.22 3.71 -5.02
CA LEU A 174 0.65 2.91 -3.88
C LEU A 174 0.10 1.50 -4.04
N THR A 175 0.88 0.63 -4.67
CA THR A 175 0.51 -0.77 -4.88
C THR A 175 0.87 -1.59 -3.65
N GLY A 176 -0.11 -2.26 -3.05
CA GLY A 176 0.05 -2.89 -1.75
C GLY A 176 1.08 -4.03 -1.66
N GLY A 177 1.33 -4.78 -2.73
CA GLY A 177 2.43 -5.75 -2.76
C GLY A 177 3.82 -5.10 -2.78
N ASN A 178 3.92 -3.85 -3.22
CA ASN A 178 5.17 -3.08 -3.22
C ASN A 178 5.31 -2.13 -2.02
N ILE A 179 4.61 -2.38 -0.92
CA ILE A 179 4.85 -1.69 0.35
C ILE A 179 4.71 -2.65 1.52
N MET A 180 5.68 -2.60 2.44
CA MET A 180 5.55 -3.15 3.78
C MET A 180 5.83 -2.05 4.80
N VAL A 181 5.10 -2.06 5.92
CA VAL A 181 5.22 -1.03 6.97
C VAL A 181 5.46 -1.66 8.33
N ASP A 182 6.16 -0.93 9.20
CA ASP A 182 6.50 -1.38 10.55
C ASP A 182 5.46 -1.02 11.63
N GLY A 183 4.45 -0.23 11.24
CA GLY A 183 3.45 0.32 12.15
C GLY A 183 3.94 1.49 13.00
N HIS A 184 5.18 1.94 12.84
CA HIS A 184 5.87 2.95 13.64
C HIS A 184 6.50 4.09 12.82
N GLY A 185 6.13 4.20 11.54
CA GLY A 185 6.52 5.30 10.66
C GLY A 185 7.49 4.89 9.55
N THR A 186 7.97 3.64 9.58
CA THR A 186 8.83 3.10 8.52
C THR A 186 8.01 2.36 7.47
N ALA A 187 8.30 2.64 6.21
CA ALA A 187 7.84 1.85 5.08
C ALA A 187 9.01 1.46 4.18
N VAL A 188 8.88 0.31 3.52
CA VAL A 188 9.85 -0.16 2.52
C VAL A 188 9.10 -0.46 1.21
N SER A 189 9.61 0.09 0.12
CA SER A 189 9.18 -0.22 -1.25
C SER A 189 10.40 -0.40 -2.15
N THR A 190 10.21 -1.04 -3.30
CA THR A 190 11.23 -1.00 -4.35
C THR A 190 11.22 0.36 -5.07
N HIS A 191 12.29 0.66 -5.81
CA HIS A 191 12.36 1.84 -6.69
C HIS A 191 11.20 1.95 -7.68
N GLN A 192 10.54 0.84 -8.04
CA GLN A 192 9.38 0.88 -8.91
C GLN A 192 8.29 1.79 -8.36
N MET A 193 8.13 1.90 -7.03
CA MET A 193 7.18 2.81 -6.42
C MET A 193 7.41 4.28 -6.82
N LEU A 194 8.68 4.71 -6.93
CA LEU A 194 9.02 6.05 -7.38
C LEU A 194 8.88 6.19 -8.90
N ASP A 195 9.34 5.20 -9.66
CA ASP A 195 9.28 5.21 -11.12
C ASP A 195 7.84 5.31 -11.65
N GLU A 196 6.91 4.61 -10.99
CA GLU A 196 5.48 4.66 -11.29
C GLU A 196 4.84 6.02 -11.02
N ASN A 197 5.37 6.72 -10.01
CA ASN A 197 4.87 8.00 -9.56
C ASN A 197 5.41 9.20 -10.33
N ILE A 198 6.45 9.06 -11.17
CA ILE A 198 7.00 10.14 -12.00
C ILE A 198 5.93 11.00 -12.72
N PRO A 199 4.83 10.43 -13.28
CA PRO A 199 3.79 11.23 -13.93
C PRO A 199 2.90 12.03 -12.96
N LEU A 200 2.84 11.67 -11.68
CA LEU A 200 1.94 12.23 -10.66
C LEU A 200 2.67 13.12 -9.64
N ALA A 201 3.88 12.72 -9.24
CA ALA A 201 4.67 13.38 -8.20
C ALA A 201 6.17 13.15 -8.44
N ASN A 202 7.01 14.13 -8.05
CA ASN A 202 8.43 13.87 -7.85
C ASN A 202 8.64 13.17 -6.49
N GLU A 203 9.86 12.69 -6.24
CA GLU A 203 10.16 11.94 -5.00
C GLU A 203 9.88 12.74 -3.72
N ASP A 204 10.23 14.03 -3.67
CA ASP A 204 9.97 14.88 -2.49
C ASP A 204 8.47 14.96 -2.20
N THR A 205 7.66 15.24 -3.22
CA THR A 205 6.19 15.30 -3.12
C THR A 205 5.58 13.94 -2.76
N PHE A 206 6.12 12.84 -3.30
CA PHE A 206 5.69 11.49 -2.93
C PHE A 206 5.92 11.23 -1.42
N ARG A 207 7.12 11.56 -0.92
CA ARG A 207 7.48 11.39 0.48
C ARG A 207 6.64 12.29 1.40
N GLU A 208 6.44 13.54 1.04
CA GLU A 208 5.55 14.46 1.77
C GLU A 208 4.11 13.91 1.85
N MET A 209 3.57 13.39 0.74
CA MET A 209 2.23 12.79 0.74
C MET A 209 2.14 11.51 1.59
N ALA A 210 3.19 10.67 1.59
CA ALA A 210 3.27 9.48 2.41
C ALA A 210 3.34 9.84 3.91
N GLU A 211 4.15 10.82 4.29
CA GLU A 211 4.22 11.31 5.66
C GLU A 211 2.88 11.92 6.11
N ASP A 212 2.35 12.86 5.31
CA ASP A 212 1.14 13.58 5.64
C ASP A 212 -0.06 12.64 5.70
N SER A 213 -0.23 11.74 4.72
CA SER A 213 -1.47 10.96 4.55
C SER A 213 -1.43 9.60 5.24
N LEU A 214 -0.24 8.99 5.38
CA LEU A 214 -0.07 7.63 5.89
C LEU A 214 0.72 7.59 7.21
N GLY A 215 1.40 8.68 7.58
CA GLY A 215 2.27 8.71 8.76
C GLY A 215 3.61 8.03 8.53
N ILE A 216 4.07 7.93 7.28
CA ILE A 216 5.34 7.32 6.92
C ILE A 216 6.41 8.42 6.84
N ASP A 217 7.18 8.59 7.90
CA ASP A 217 8.26 9.58 7.98
C ASP A 217 9.66 8.97 7.67
N ASN A 218 9.77 7.64 7.67
CA ASN A 218 10.96 6.91 7.25
C ASN A 218 10.65 5.99 6.06
N TYR A 219 10.72 6.51 4.85
CA TYR A 219 10.43 5.73 3.64
C TYR A 219 11.72 5.20 2.98
N ILE A 220 12.00 3.92 3.17
CA ILE A 220 13.17 3.22 2.62
C ILE A 220 12.85 2.72 1.21
N ILE A 221 13.72 3.05 0.25
CA ILE A 221 13.60 2.61 -1.14
C ILE A 221 14.74 1.66 -1.46
N VAL A 222 14.41 0.44 -1.86
CA VAL A 222 15.38 -0.63 -2.15
C VAL A 222 15.41 -1.01 -3.63
N ASP A 223 16.49 -1.63 -4.07
CA ASP A 223 16.52 -2.30 -5.37
C ASP A 223 15.77 -3.63 -5.29
N ASN A 224 15.01 -3.98 -6.33
CA ASN A 224 14.48 -5.34 -6.45
C ASN A 224 15.63 -6.30 -6.82
N PRO A 225 15.78 -7.42 -6.11
CA PRO A 225 16.77 -8.44 -6.47
C PRO A 225 16.48 -9.21 -7.76
N GLU A 226 15.25 -9.20 -8.31
CA GLU A 226 14.98 -9.90 -9.57
C GLU A 226 15.71 -9.30 -10.76
N GLU A 227 16.02 -10.13 -11.77
CA GLU A 227 16.52 -9.60 -13.04
C GLU A 227 15.42 -8.89 -13.85
N TYR A 228 14.19 -9.40 -13.82
CA TYR A 228 13.03 -8.87 -14.54
C TYR A 228 11.74 -9.40 -13.90
N GLY A 229 10.85 -8.51 -13.45
CA GLY A 229 9.75 -8.91 -12.59
C GLY A 229 8.76 -7.80 -12.27
N ILE A 230 7.82 -8.12 -11.38
CA ILE A 230 6.79 -7.20 -10.89
C ILE A 230 7.35 -6.12 -9.96
N GLN A 231 8.54 -6.34 -9.39
CA GLN A 231 9.21 -5.42 -8.46
C GLN A 231 8.43 -5.11 -7.18
N HIS A 232 7.75 -6.10 -6.63
CA HIS A 232 7.07 -5.97 -5.35
C HIS A 232 7.97 -6.40 -4.19
N ILE A 233 8.00 -5.61 -3.11
CA ILE A 233 8.80 -5.94 -1.92
C ILE A 233 8.35 -7.26 -1.27
N ASP A 234 7.05 -7.57 -1.32
CA ASP A 234 6.46 -8.78 -0.72
C ASP A 234 6.97 -10.11 -1.29
N CYS A 235 7.66 -10.07 -2.43
CA CYS A 235 8.28 -11.23 -3.04
C CYS A 235 9.66 -11.56 -2.43
N TYR A 236 10.27 -10.63 -1.67
CA TYR A 236 11.64 -10.76 -1.19
C TYR A 236 11.84 -10.39 0.27
N ALA A 237 11.00 -9.54 0.84
CA ALA A 237 11.14 -9.15 2.23
C ALA A 237 9.78 -8.95 2.90
N LYS A 238 9.74 -9.20 4.21
CA LYS A 238 8.54 -8.99 5.02
C LYS A 238 8.94 -8.72 6.46
N PHE A 239 8.45 -7.61 7.02
CA PHE A 239 8.46 -7.42 8.47
C PHE A 239 7.60 -8.50 9.14
N LEU A 240 8.15 -9.15 10.16
CA LEU A 240 7.46 -10.19 10.96
C LEU A 240 6.92 -9.63 12.27
N ASP A 241 7.64 -8.64 12.83
CA ASP A 241 7.32 -7.90 14.04
C ASP A 241 8.10 -6.57 14.03
N GLU A 242 8.07 -5.84 15.15
CA GLU A 242 8.74 -4.54 15.32
C GLU A 242 10.27 -4.55 15.16
N GLU A 243 10.93 -5.70 15.24
CA GLU A 243 12.40 -5.82 15.27
C GLU A 243 12.95 -6.82 14.24
N THR A 244 12.07 -7.51 13.50
CA THR A 244 12.45 -8.65 12.66
C THR A 244 11.96 -8.50 11.23
N ILE A 245 12.89 -8.64 10.28
CA ILE A 245 12.59 -8.71 8.85
C ILE A 245 13.02 -10.08 8.31
N MET A 246 12.08 -10.77 7.64
CA MET A 246 12.39 -11.92 6.80
C MET A 246 12.86 -11.42 5.43
N VAL A 247 13.97 -11.97 4.92
CA VAL A 247 14.53 -11.63 3.60
C VAL A 247 14.83 -12.90 2.81
N LYS A 248 14.49 -12.92 1.52
CA LYS A 248 14.80 -14.01 0.58
C LYS A 248 16.32 -14.16 0.48
N GLN A 249 16.77 -15.40 0.58
CA GLN A 249 18.13 -15.80 0.26
C GLN A 249 18.12 -16.86 -0.83
N VAL A 250 19.14 -16.83 -1.68
CA VAL A 250 19.35 -17.82 -2.76
C VAL A 250 20.77 -18.37 -2.65
N ASP A 251 21.04 -19.48 -3.33
CA ASP A 251 22.40 -20.03 -3.40
C ASP A 251 23.35 -19.08 -4.15
N ASP A 252 24.65 -19.16 -3.85
CA ASP A 252 25.72 -18.31 -4.40
C ASP A 252 25.85 -18.33 -5.94
N TRP A 253 25.38 -19.39 -6.59
CA TRP A 253 25.37 -19.52 -8.04
C TRP A 253 24.19 -18.81 -8.71
N HIS A 254 23.16 -18.43 -7.95
CA HIS A 254 21.94 -17.84 -8.50
C HIS A 254 22.23 -16.43 -9.04
N PRO A 255 21.70 -16.04 -10.21
CA PRO A 255 21.95 -14.72 -10.80
C PRO A 255 21.53 -13.55 -9.90
N GLU A 256 20.54 -13.75 -9.04
CA GLU A 256 20.03 -12.75 -8.09
C GLU A 256 20.81 -12.70 -6.77
N TYR A 257 21.80 -13.59 -6.54
CA TYR A 257 22.48 -13.73 -5.24
C TYR A 257 23.02 -12.41 -4.71
N ALA A 258 23.81 -11.70 -5.51
CA ALA A 258 24.41 -10.43 -5.09
C ALA A 258 23.35 -9.40 -4.70
N CYS A 259 22.26 -9.31 -5.45
CA CYS A 259 21.20 -8.34 -5.13
C CYS A 259 20.37 -8.73 -3.91
N CYS A 260 20.13 -10.02 -3.67
CA CYS A 260 19.50 -10.48 -2.43
C CYS A 260 20.36 -10.13 -1.21
N GLU A 261 21.68 -10.31 -1.30
CA GLU A 261 22.61 -9.96 -0.21
C GLU A 261 22.69 -8.43 -0.02
N ASP A 262 22.69 -7.64 -1.11
CA ASP A 262 22.64 -6.17 -1.04
C ASP A 262 21.32 -5.66 -0.40
N LEU A 263 20.19 -6.27 -0.75
CA LEU A 263 18.90 -6.01 -0.11
C LEU A 263 18.96 -6.27 1.40
N ALA A 264 19.45 -7.45 1.80
CA ALA A 264 19.59 -7.83 3.20
C ALA A 264 20.50 -6.85 3.98
N ASN A 265 21.64 -6.48 3.39
CA ASN A 265 22.56 -5.51 3.98
C ASN A 265 21.90 -4.14 4.16
N LYS A 266 21.22 -3.63 3.12
CA LYS A 266 20.54 -2.33 3.17
C LYS A 266 19.49 -2.29 4.26
N LEU A 267 18.62 -3.30 4.31
CA LEU A 267 17.60 -3.43 5.35
C LEU A 267 18.25 -3.44 6.74
N SER A 268 19.29 -4.26 6.96
CA SER A 268 19.98 -4.32 8.27
C SER A 268 20.60 -3.01 8.77
N THR A 269 20.76 -2.00 7.89
CA THR A 269 21.39 -0.71 8.22
C THR A 269 20.42 0.46 8.24
N GLU A 270 19.28 0.37 7.54
CA GLU A 270 18.36 1.49 7.32
C GLU A 270 16.99 1.28 7.98
N SER A 271 16.60 0.04 8.30
CA SER A 271 15.35 -0.29 9.00
C SER A 271 15.55 -0.43 10.51
#